data_AF-A0AAV5UXK8-F1
#
_entry.id   AF-A0AAV5UXK8-F1
#
_cell.length_a   1.000
_cell.length_b   1.000
_cell.length_c   1.000
_cell.angle_alpha   90.00
_cell.angle_beta   90.00
_cell.angle_gamma   90.00
#
_symmetry.space_group_name_H-M   'P 1'
#
loop_
_entity.id
_entity.type
_entity.pdbx_description
1 polymer ?
#
loop_
_entity_poly.entity_id
_entity_poly.type
_entity_poly.pdbx_seq_one_letter_code
_entity_poly.pdbx_strand_id
1 'polypeptide(L)'
;EEEEEEEDNDDDDLTAVNVPEELLALLAVDKEHVSEKRQLVKLPATVTVDDVIKEYGDAVMSRAHGDELMENYVVKRRIQLKDLVVNKRDNVETSKTVSQYFNILLGSQLLYATEREQYKQACINPADDAPGTKNEMKELYDIKILPSSIYGLPHLIRLFMRIGPLVEAKYGGKSLLNINRQLNHILRFICEHKDRFHNPEADYEASTDQEDARLDAEDIE
;
A
#
# COMPACT_ATOMS: atom_id res chain seq x y z
N GLU A 1 43.82 -19.42 13.02
CA GLU A 1 42.74 -19.21 12.03
C GLU A 1 41.46 -19.47 12.80
N GLU A 2 40.99 -18.43 13.49
CA GLU A 2 39.68 -18.39 14.11
C GLU A 2 38.82 -17.68 13.06
N GLU A 3 37.94 -18.45 12.40
CA GLU A 3 36.90 -17.88 11.55
C GLU A 3 35.94 -17.16 12.49
N GLU A 4 36.02 -15.83 12.52
CA GLU A 4 34.99 -14.98 13.10
C GLU A 4 33.70 -15.26 12.32
N GLU A 5 32.80 -16.06 12.90
CA GLU A 5 31.42 -16.12 12.46
C GLU A 5 30.86 -14.69 12.60
N GLU A 6 30.68 -14.00 11.48
CA GLU A 6 29.95 -12.74 11.45
C GLU A 6 28.54 -13.03 12.01
N GLU A 7 28.32 -12.64 13.26
CA GLU A 7 26.97 -12.57 13.83
C GLU A 7 26.22 -11.51 13.01
N ASP A 8 25.51 -11.96 11.97
CA ASP A 8 24.53 -11.15 11.24
C ASP A 8 23.59 -10.51 12.27
N ASN A 9 23.77 -9.20 12.50
CA ASN A 9 22.95 -8.36 13.36
C ASN A 9 21.57 -8.11 12.69
N ASP A 10 20.83 -9.19 12.41
CA ASP A 10 19.53 -9.17 11.73
C ASP A 10 18.38 -8.57 12.57
N ASP A 11 18.64 -8.27 13.85
CA ASP A 11 17.65 -7.66 14.76
C ASP A 11 17.47 -6.15 14.52
N ASP A 12 18.44 -5.48 13.88
CA ASP A 12 18.41 -4.02 13.67
C ASP A 12 17.43 -3.59 12.55
N ASP A 13 17.07 -4.51 11.65
CA ASP A 13 16.29 -4.25 10.43
C ASP A 13 14.75 -4.17 10.64
N LEU A 14 14.24 -4.58 11.81
CA LEU A 14 12.81 -4.47 12.15
C LEU A 14 12.49 -3.31 13.09
N THR A 15 13.50 -2.49 13.41
CA THR A 15 13.35 -1.29 14.24
C THR A 15 12.71 -0.14 13.50
N ALA A 16 12.65 -0.21 12.16
CA ALA A 16 12.03 0.75 11.25
C ALA A 16 11.18 0.03 10.19
N VAL A 17 10.37 0.80 9.45
CA VAL A 17 9.63 0.28 8.29
C VAL A 17 10.59 0.18 7.11
N ASN A 18 10.83 -1.04 6.62
CA ASN A 18 11.74 -1.31 5.52
C ASN A 18 10.96 -1.79 4.29
N VAL A 19 10.97 -0.99 3.22
CA VAL A 19 10.29 -1.32 1.96
C VAL A 19 11.21 -2.17 1.08
N PRO A 20 10.84 -3.42 0.74
CA PRO A 20 11.67 -4.31 -0.07
C PRO A 20 12.04 -3.72 -1.45
N GLU A 21 13.22 -4.08 -1.97
CA GLU A 21 13.75 -3.58 -3.24
C GLU A 21 12.79 -3.81 -4.42
N GLU A 22 12.04 -4.91 -4.42
CA GLU A 22 11.08 -5.22 -5.47
C GLU A 22 9.90 -4.24 -5.47
N LEU A 23 9.48 -3.77 -4.29
CA LEU A 23 8.44 -2.74 -4.16
C LEU A 23 9.00 -1.35 -4.49
N LEU A 24 10.28 -1.09 -4.21
CA LEU A 24 10.96 0.13 -4.67
C LEU A 24 11.09 0.17 -6.20
N ALA A 25 11.38 -0.96 -6.84
CA ALA A 25 11.39 -1.09 -8.29
C ALA A 25 10.01 -0.81 -8.90
N LEU A 26 8.93 -1.31 -8.26
CA LEU A 26 7.56 -0.99 -8.64
C LEU A 26 7.29 0.53 -8.55
N LEU A 27 7.75 1.21 -7.48
CA LEU A 27 7.64 2.67 -7.38
C LEU A 27 8.44 3.43 -8.45
N ALA A 28 9.59 2.90 -8.87
CA ALA A 28 10.37 3.50 -9.96
C ALA A 28 9.59 3.43 -11.29
N VAL A 29 8.98 2.28 -11.58
CA VAL A 29 8.10 2.08 -12.75
C VAL A 29 6.86 2.97 -12.67
N ASP A 30 6.19 3.02 -11.53
CA ASP A 30 5.04 3.90 -11.27
C ASP A 30 5.38 5.37 -11.55
N LYS A 31 6.53 5.83 -11.04
CA LYS A 31 7.00 7.19 -11.30
C LYS A 31 7.22 7.45 -12.79
N GLU A 32 7.80 6.51 -13.55
CA GLU A 32 8.00 6.64 -14.99
C GLU A 32 6.65 6.79 -15.72
N HIS A 33 5.67 5.94 -15.40
CA HIS A 33 4.32 6.02 -15.97
C HIS A 33 3.68 7.39 -15.71
N VAL A 34 3.71 7.87 -14.47
CA VAL A 34 3.01 9.12 -14.11
C VAL A 34 3.75 10.36 -14.58
N SER A 35 5.07 10.40 -14.48
CA SER A 35 5.86 11.61 -14.74
C SER A 35 6.36 11.73 -16.18
N GLU A 36 6.75 10.62 -16.80
CA GLU A 36 7.34 10.63 -18.15
C GLU A 36 6.31 10.29 -19.22
N LYS A 37 5.54 9.22 -19.00
CA LYS A 37 4.53 8.74 -19.97
C LYS A 37 3.19 9.47 -19.88
N ARG A 38 2.99 10.29 -18.83
CA ARG A 38 1.72 10.97 -18.50
C ARG A 38 0.53 10.02 -18.43
N GLN A 39 0.77 8.84 -17.87
CA GLN A 39 -0.26 7.85 -17.63
C GLN A 39 -0.74 7.91 -16.20
N LEU A 40 -1.98 7.51 -15.98
CA LEU A 40 -2.61 7.41 -14.67
C LEU A 40 -3.01 5.97 -14.41
N VAL A 41 -3.04 5.57 -13.14
CA VAL A 41 -3.61 4.27 -12.78
C VAL A 41 -5.10 4.31 -13.07
N LYS A 42 -5.62 3.27 -13.71
CA LYS A 42 -7.05 3.10 -14.01
C LYS A 42 -7.85 3.05 -12.72
N LEU A 43 -8.94 3.80 -12.66
CA LEU A 43 -9.86 3.79 -11.52
C LEU A 43 -11.25 3.27 -11.94
N PRO A 44 -11.88 2.37 -11.17
CA PRO A 44 -11.32 1.70 -10.00
C PRO A 44 -10.19 0.74 -10.38
N ALA A 45 -9.21 0.60 -9.49
CA ALA A 45 -8.10 -0.33 -9.68
C ALA A 45 -8.59 -1.78 -9.76
N THR A 46 -7.92 -2.60 -10.56
CA THR A 46 -8.22 -4.03 -10.73
C THR A 46 -8.24 -4.78 -9.39
N VAL A 47 -7.28 -4.47 -8.52
CA VAL A 47 -7.25 -4.92 -7.12
C VAL A 47 -7.09 -3.67 -6.26
N THR A 48 -8.06 -3.41 -5.40
CA THR A 48 -8.08 -2.19 -4.56
C THR A 48 -7.26 -2.37 -3.30
N VAL A 49 -6.94 -1.27 -2.61
CA VAL A 49 -6.29 -1.34 -1.29
C VAL A 49 -7.15 -2.12 -0.30
N ASP A 50 -8.47 -1.95 -0.31
CA ASP A 50 -9.39 -2.72 0.52
C ASP A 50 -9.26 -4.23 0.23
N ASP A 51 -9.12 -4.63 -1.04
CA ASP A 51 -8.93 -6.03 -1.41
C ASP A 51 -7.60 -6.58 -0.89
N VAL A 52 -6.49 -5.83 -1.05
CA VAL A 52 -5.16 -6.22 -0.56
C VAL A 52 -5.17 -6.41 0.96
N ILE A 53 -5.74 -5.44 1.70
CA ILE A 53 -5.80 -5.46 3.16
C ILE A 53 -6.70 -6.59 3.66
N LYS A 54 -7.82 -6.84 2.98
CA LYS A 54 -8.70 -7.96 3.27
C LYS A 54 -8.00 -9.28 3.04
N GLU A 55 -7.34 -9.46 1.90
CA GLU A 55 -6.67 -10.72 1.56
C GLU A 55 -5.52 -11.02 2.55
N TYR A 56 -4.74 -10.00 2.94
CA TYR A 56 -3.77 -10.12 4.01
C TYR A 56 -4.41 -10.59 5.32
N GLY A 57 -5.53 -9.97 5.71
CA GLY A 57 -6.23 -10.33 6.94
C GLY A 57 -6.74 -11.77 6.93
N ASP A 58 -7.31 -12.21 5.81
CA ASP A 58 -7.79 -13.58 5.61
C ASP A 58 -6.62 -14.58 5.65
N ALA A 59 -5.47 -14.24 5.04
CA ALA A 59 -4.27 -15.06 5.06
C ALA A 59 -3.71 -15.24 6.48
N VAL A 60 -3.60 -14.15 7.24
CA VAL A 60 -3.11 -14.18 8.64
C VAL A 60 -4.04 -15.00 9.54
N MET A 61 -5.36 -14.89 9.34
CA MET A 61 -6.36 -15.57 10.15
C MET A 61 -6.59 -17.03 9.76
N SER A 62 -6.07 -17.46 8.60
CA SER A 62 -6.13 -18.85 8.15
C SER A 62 -5.40 -19.79 9.11
N ARG A 63 -6.03 -20.93 9.47
CA ARG A 63 -5.41 -21.93 10.36
C ARG A 63 -4.28 -22.72 9.72
N ALA A 64 -4.35 -22.95 8.40
CA ALA A 64 -3.32 -23.72 7.70
C ALA A 64 -2.15 -22.82 7.29
N HIS A 65 -2.46 -21.73 6.59
CA HIS A 65 -1.43 -20.85 5.99
C HIS A 65 -1.00 -19.72 6.92
N GLY A 66 -1.86 -19.30 7.86
CA GLY A 66 -1.53 -18.19 8.75
C GLY A 66 -0.53 -18.57 9.84
N ASP A 67 -0.46 -19.84 10.27
CA ASP A 67 0.59 -20.30 11.19
C ASP A 67 1.94 -20.37 10.48
N GLU A 68 1.97 -20.93 9.25
CA GLU A 68 3.16 -20.99 8.41
C GLU A 68 3.69 -19.59 8.04
N LEU A 69 2.81 -18.67 7.63
CA LEU A 69 3.17 -17.29 7.30
C LEU A 69 3.86 -16.61 8.50
N MET A 70 3.30 -16.80 9.70
CA MET A 70 3.86 -16.27 10.93
C MET A 70 5.17 -16.98 11.31
N GLU A 71 5.25 -18.30 11.21
CA GLU A 71 6.45 -19.10 11.52
C GLU A 71 7.61 -18.80 10.57
N ASN A 72 7.36 -18.66 9.27
CA ASN A 72 8.35 -18.22 8.27
C ASN A 72 8.89 -16.82 8.54
N TYR A 73 8.17 -16.01 9.31
CA TYR A 73 8.65 -14.73 9.81
C TYR A 73 9.48 -14.88 11.09
N VAL A 74 9.02 -15.74 12.02
CA VAL A 74 9.71 -16.05 13.29
C VAL A 74 11.07 -16.70 13.06
N VAL A 75 11.11 -17.79 12.30
CA VAL A 75 12.29 -18.65 12.09
C VAL A 75 13.38 -17.87 11.38
N LYS A 76 13.01 -17.05 10.38
CA LYS A 76 13.98 -16.19 9.68
C LYS A 76 14.58 -15.08 10.56
N ARG A 77 13.97 -14.72 11.69
CA ARG A 77 14.34 -13.54 12.48
C ARG A 77 14.48 -13.78 13.99
N ARG A 78 14.59 -15.05 14.43
CA ARG A 78 14.78 -15.45 15.85
C ARG A 78 13.76 -14.85 16.85
N ILE A 79 12.54 -14.53 16.41
CA ILE A 79 11.48 -14.02 17.30
C ILE A 79 10.90 -15.18 18.14
N GLN A 80 10.29 -14.94 19.30
CA GLN A 80 9.60 -16.00 20.07
C GLN A 80 8.16 -16.19 19.55
N LEU A 81 7.77 -17.42 19.21
CA LEU A 81 6.45 -17.75 18.63
C LEU A 81 5.25 -17.28 19.49
N LYS A 82 5.39 -17.31 20.83
CA LYS A 82 4.36 -16.84 21.77
C LYS A 82 4.06 -15.33 21.66
N ASP A 83 5.05 -14.53 21.25
CA ASP A 83 4.87 -13.10 21.03
C ASP A 83 4.11 -12.84 19.71
N LEU A 84 4.06 -13.82 18.79
CA LEU A 84 3.31 -13.73 17.52
C LEU A 84 1.84 -14.18 17.60
N VAL A 85 1.43 -15.02 18.55
CA VAL A 85 0.02 -15.47 18.65
C VAL A 85 -0.91 -14.34 19.08
N VAL A 86 -0.45 -13.46 19.97
CA VAL A 86 -1.12 -12.17 20.28
C VAL A 86 -1.09 -11.26 19.05
N ASN A 87 -0.06 -11.40 18.22
CA ASN A 87 0.19 -10.58 17.03
C ASN A 87 -0.74 -10.88 15.84
N LYS A 88 -1.43 -12.04 15.71
CA LYS A 88 -2.31 -12.26 14.54
C LYS A 88 -3.46 -11.25 14.46
N ARG A 89 -4.16 -11.04 15.58
CA ARG A 89 -5.23 -10.04 15.65
C ARG A 89 -4.67 -8.62 15.52
N ASP A 90 -3.54 -8.34 16.16
CA ASP A 90 -2.90 -7.03 16.07
C ASP A 90 -2.40 -6.74 14.64
N ASN A 91 -1.89 -7.73 13.90
CA ASN A 91 -1.54 -7.62 12.49
C ASN A 91 -2.75 -7.24 11.63
N VAL A 92 -3.89 -7.89 11.86
CA VAL A 92 -5.14 -7.57 11.16
C VAL A 92 -5.64 -6.16 11.53
N GLU A 93 -5.50 -5.74 12.77
CA GLU A 93 -5.91 -4.39 13.17
C GLU A 93 -4.96 -3.31 12.65
N THR A 94 -3.66 -3.60 12.61
CA THR A 94 -2.65 -2.75 12.00
C THR A 94 -2.88 -2.64 10.49
N SER A 95 -3.27 -3.71 9.79
CA SER A 95 -3.59 -3.61 8.35
C SER A 95 -4.82 -2.75 8.08
N LYS A 96 -5.86 -2.83 8.91
CA LYS A 96 -7.01 -1.89 8.83
C LYS A 96 -6.57 -0.46 9.10
N THR A 97 -5.70 -0.26 10.08
CA THR A 97 -5.14 1.06 10.42
C THR A 97 -4.36 1.61 9.22
N VAL A 98 -3.59 0.80 8.50
CA VAL A 98 -2.92 1.20 7.24
C VAL A 98 -3.95 1.70 6.22
N SER A 99 -5.07 1.00 6.01
CA SER A 99 -6.16 1.48 5.12
C SER A 99 -6.76 2.82 5.59
N GLN A 100 -6.92 3.02 6.90
CA GLN A 100 -7.38 4.31 7.44
C GLN A 100 -6.38 5.44 7.19
N TYR A 101 -5.08 5.21 7.40
CA TYR A 101 -4.04 6.18 7.05
C TYR A 101 -4.03 6.48 5.55
N PHE A 102 -4.23 5.46 4.71
CA PHE A 102 -4.36 5.62 3.27
C PHE A 102 -5.50 6.58 2.90
N ASN A 103 -6.68 6.37 3.47
CA ASN A 103 -7.86 7.20 3.24
C ASN A 103 -7.64 8.67 3.65
N ILE A 104 -6.87 8.92 4.70
CA ILE A 104 -6.57 10.27 5.19
C ILE A 104 -5.48 10.95 4.35
N LEU A 105 -4.46 10.20 3.94
CA LEU A 105 -3.23 10.77 3.39
C LEU A 105 -3.17 10.81 1.87
N LEU A 106 -4.00 10.03 1.15
CA LEU A 106 -3.93 9.95 -0.32
C LEU A 106 -3.95 11.34 -0.95
N GLY A 107 -5.05 12.08 -0.80
CA GLY A 107 -5.26 13.37 -1.46
C GLY A 107 -4.28 14.48 -1.07
N SER A 108 -3.60 14.35 0.09
CA SER A 108 -2.73 15.39 0.63
C SER A 108 -1.24 15.10 0.44
N GLN A 109 -0.81 13.83 0.49
CA GLN A 109 0.62 13.48 0.60
C GLN A 109 1.11 12.41 -0.39
N LEU A 110 0.22 11.64 -1.02
CA LEU A 110 0.64 10.45 -1.78
C LEU A 110 0.48 10.59 -3.31
N LEU A 111 -0.18 11.65 -3.78
CA LEU A 111 -0.40 11.91 -5.21
C LEU A 111 0.70 12.77 -5.82
N TYR A 112 1.10 12.43 -7.04
CA TYR A 112 1.80 13.32 -7.95
C TYR A 112 0.87 14.46 -8.40
N ALA A 113 1.47 15.53 -8.94
CA ALA A 113 0.71 16.71 -9.36
C ALA A 113 -0.34 16.40 -10.45
N THR A 114 0.00 15.49 -11.37
CA THR A 114 -0.86 15.07 -12.50
C THR A 114 -2.05 14.22 -12.08
N GLU A 115 -1.97 13.51 -10.94
CA GLU A 115 -3.06 12.67 -10.43
C GLU A 115 -4.12 13.47 -9.66
N ARG A 116 -3.87 14.75 -9.36
CA ARG A 116 -4.76 15.55 -8.50
C ARG A 116 -6.15 15.73 -9.08
N GLU A 117 -6.28 15.84 -10.40
CA GLU A 117 -7.59 16.01 -11.03
C GLU A 117 -8.39 14.72 -11.02
N GLN A 118 -7.74 13.59 -11.35
CA GLN A 118 -8.32 12.25 -11.22
C GLN A 118 -8.83 12.00 -9.80
N TYR A 119 -8.08 12.39 -8.76
CA TYR A 119 -8.54 12.29 -7.37
C TYR A 119 -9.78 13.14 -7.06
N LYS A 120 -9.84 14.39 -7.54
CA LYS A 120 -11.03 15.22 -7.33
C LYS A 120 -12.25 14.57 -7.97
N GLN A 121 -12.12 14.10 -9.20
CA GLN A 121 -13.22 13.47 -9.92
C GLN A 121 -13.64 12.15 -9.26
N ALA A 122 -12.70 11.32 -8.85
CA ALA A 122 -13.00 10.00 -8.31
C ALA A 122 -13.47 10.03 -6.84
N CYS A 123 -12.89 10.88 -5.99
CA CYS A 123 -13.14 10.88 -4.54
C CYS A 123 -14.02 12.02 -4.04
N ILE A 124 -13.92 13.22 -4.61
CA ILE A 124 -14.59 14.44 -4.09
C ILE A 124 -15.89 14.73 -4.83
N ASN A 125 -15.82 14.69 -6.16
CA ASN A 125 -16.90 14.96 -7.10
C ASN A 125 -17.18 13.75 -8.00
N PRO A 126 -17.40 12.55 -7.44
CA PRO A 126 -17.77 11.38 -8.22
C PRO A 126 -19.07 11.62 -8.99
N ALA A 127 -19.16 10.99 -10.15
CA ALA A 127 -20.42 10.82 -10.87
C ALA A 127 -21.42 10.05 -10.01
N ASP A 128 -22.72 10.25 -10.25
CA ASP A 128 -23.79 9.64 -9.44
C ASP A 128 -23.78 8.10 -9.48
N ASP A 129 -23.23 7.51 -10.55
CA ASP A 129 -23.08 6.08 -10.78
C ASP A 129 -21.68 5.54 -10.45
N ALA A 130 -20.81 6.35 -9.84
CA ALA A 130 -19.44 5.96 -9.57
C ALA A 130 -19.34 4.73 -8.63
N PRO A 131 -18.41 3.81 -8.90
CA PRO A 131 -18.17 2.65 -8.04
C PRO A 131 -17.59 3.08 -6.69
N GLY A 132 -18.06 2.46 -5.60
CA GLY A 132 -17.58 2.78 -4.24
C GLY A 132 -18.44 3.80 -3.48
N THR A 133 -19.57 4.23 -4.03
CA THR A 133 -20.58 5.07 -3.36
C THR A 133 -21.29 4.30 -2.24
N LYS A 134 -20.59 4.03 -1.14
CA LYS A 134 -21.19 3.54 0.10
C LYS A 134 -21.57 4.75 0.95
N ASN A 135 -22.87 4.99 1.04
CA ASN A 135 -23.56 6.10 1.74
C ASN A 135 -23.32 6.17 3.27
N GLU A 136 -22.17 5.76 3.79
CA GLU A 136 -21.99 5.49 5.23
C GLU A 136 -21.01 6.41 5.97
N MET A 137 -20.25 7.29 5.28
CA MET A 137 -19.39 8.28 5.95
C MET A 137 -19.75 9.70 5.55
N LYS A 138 -20.87 10.21 6.08
CA LYS A 138 -21.32 11.59 5.86
C LYS A 138 -20.51 12.64 6.66
N GLU A 139 -19.54 12.22 7.48
CA GLU A 139 -18.96 13.08 8.52
C GLU A 139 -17.43 13.22 8.47
N LEU A 140 -16.76 12.83 7.38
CA LEU A 140 -15.31 12.99 7.28
C LEU A 140 -14.89 13.59 5.92
N TYR A 141 -14.76 14.92 5.88
CA TYR A 141 -14.26 15.71 4.74
C TYR A 141 -15.16 15.73 3.50
N ASP A 142 -14.81 16.56 2.51
CA ASP A 142 -15.46 16.62 1.19
C ASP A 142 -15.29 15.31 0.36
N ILE A 143 -14.80 14.22 0.95
CA ILE A 143 -14.56 12.93 0.31
C ILE A 143 -15.85 12.11 0.33
N LYS A 144 -16.37 11.81 -0.87
CA LYS A 144 -17.59 11.02 -1.08
C LYS A 144 -17.31 9.53 -1.34
N ILE A 145 -16.13 9.21 -1.88
CA ILE A 145 -15.67 7.83 -2.09
C ILE A 145 -14.33 7.65 -1.41
N LEU A 146 -14.24 6.64 -0.54
CA LEU A 146 -13.02 6.34 0.19
C LEU A 146 -11.90 5.94 -0.78
N PRO A 147 -10.72 6.56 -0.71
CA PRO A 147 -9.56 6.19 -1.50
C PRO A 147 -9.27 4.69 -1.55
N SER A 148 -9.33 4.00 -0.43
CA SER A 148 -8.94 2.59 -0.32
C SER A 148 -9.83 1.64 -1.12
N SER A 149 -11.05 2.06 -1.45
CA SER A 149 -12.02 1.24 -2.19
C SER A 149 -11.90 1.37 -3.72
N ILE A 150 -11.05 2.27 -4.22
CA ILE A 150 -10.89 2.49 -5.67
C ILE A 150 -9.43 2.61 -6.12
N TYR A 151 -8.49 3.01 -5.26
CA TYR A 151 -7.06 3.02 -5.58
C TYR A 151 -6.40 1.67 -5.29
N GLY A 152 -5.26 1.41 -5.92
CA GLY A 152 -4.57 0.12 -5.90
C GLY A 152 -3.17 0.14 -5.29
N LEU A 153 -2.40 -0.91 -5.62
CA LEU A 153 -1.10 -1.19 -5.00
C LEU A 153 -0.05 -0.07 -5.14
N PRO A 154 0.15 0.61 -6.28
CA PRO A 154 1.17 1.66 -6.39
C PRO A 154 1.04 2.74 -5.31
N HIS A 155 -0.18 3.24 -5.10
CA HIS A 155 -0.46 4.25 -4.08
C HIS A 155 -0.29 3.72 -2.66
N LEU A 156 -0.63 2.45 -2.41
CA LEU A 156 -0.41 1.82 -1.11
C LEU A 156 1.08 1.76 -0.76
N ILE A 157 1.95 1.44 -1.71
CA ILE A 157 3.40 1.41 -1.46
C ILE A 157 3.92 2.83 -1.20
N ARG A 158 3.39 3.86 -1.87
CA ARG A 158 3.71 5.26 -1.56
C ARG A 158 3.37 5.64 -0.11
N LEU A 159 2.31 5.08 0.48
CA LEU A 159 2.02 5.25 1.91
C LEU A 159 3.11 4.64 2.79
N PHE A 160 3.59 3.44 2.48
CA PHE A 160 4.63 2.79 3.27
C PHE A 160 5.96 3.57 3.27
N MET A 161 6.25 4.32 2.21
CA MET A 161 7.38 5.27 2.18
C MET A 161 7.21 6.47 3.13
N ARG A 162 5.99 6.71 3.64
CA ARG A 162 5.65 7.85 4.52
C ARG A 162 5.27 7.43 5.94
N ILE A 163 4.83 6.19 6.14
CA ILE A 163 4.23 5.76 7.39
C ILE A 163 5.23 5.65 8.54
N GLY A 164 6.49 5.28 8.26
CA GLY A 164 7.54 5.14 9.29
C GLY A 164 7.69 6.38 10.18
N PRO A 165 8.04 7.56 9.62
CA PRO A 165 8.15 8.79 10.38
C PRO A 165 6.87 9.20 11.12
N LEU A 166 5.69 8.89 10.56
CA LEU A 166 4.39 9.20 11.19
C LEU A 166 4.13 8.35 12.44
N VAL A 167 4.56 7.09 12.42
CA VAL A 167 4.45 6.16 13.56
C VAL A 167 5.49 6.51 14.61
N GLU A 168 6.74 6.76 14.21
CA GLU A 168 7.83 7.14 15.12
C GLU A 168 7.53 8.45 15.88
N ALA A 169 6.84 9.40 15.25
CA ALA A 169 6.41 10.63 15.90
C ALA A 169 5.35 10.42 17.00
N LYS A 170 4.60 9.30 16.97
CA LYS A 170 3.49 9.01 17.88
C LYS A 170 3.81 7.95 18.93
N TYR A 171 4.71 7.02 18.63
CA TYR A 171 4.99 5.85 19.45
C TYR A 171 6.48 5.72 19.74
N GLY A 172 6.82 5.10 20.86
CA GLY A 172 8.21 4.82 21.24
C GLY A 172 8.38 3.45 21.91
N GLY A 173 9.64 3.06 22.09
CA GLY A 173 10.02 1.82 22.78
C GLY A 173 9.41 0.56 22.16
N LYS A 174 8.88 -0.33 22.99
CA LYS A 174 8.34 -1.63 22.56
C LYS A 174 7.13 -1.52 21.63
N SER A 175 6.29 -0.49 21.80
CA SER A 175 5.12 -0.30 20.95
C SER A 175 5.52 0.05 19.52
N LEU A 176 6.50 0.94 19.36
CA LEU A 176 7.06 1.29 18.05
C LEU A 176 7.67 0.06 17.37
N LEU A 177 8.48 -0.70 18.10
CA LEU A 177 9.08 -1.94 17.59
C LEU A 177 8.01 -2.94 17.10
N ASN A 178 6.94 -3.13 17.86
CA ASN A 178 5.86 -4.05 17.46
C ASN A 178 5.11 -3.56 16.23
N ILE A 179 4.83 -2.26 16.13
CA ILE A 179 4.18 -1.68 14.95
C ILE A 179 5.09 -1.84 13.73
N ASN A 180 6.38 -1.53 13.83
CA ASN A 180 7.32 -1.70 12.72
C ASN A 180 7.40 -3.16 12.28
N ARG A 181 7.43 -4.12 13.20
CA ARG A 181 7.35 -5.55 12.87
C ARG A 181 6.08 -5.91 12.10
N GLN A 182 4.92 -5.39 12.50
CA GLN A 182 3.64 -5.64 11.82
C GLN A 182 3.60 -4.99 10.43
N LEU A 183 4.10 -3.76 10.29
CA LEU A 183 4.17 -3.07 9.00
C LEU A 183 5.10 -3.81 8.03
N ASN A 184 6.25 -4.28 8.51
CA ASN A 184 7.17 -5.10 7.71
C ASN A 184 6.57 -6.46 7.32
N HIS A 185 5.77 -7.08 8.20
CA HIS A 185 5.04 -8.30 7.87
C HIS A 185 4.01 -8.08 6.75
N ILE A 186 3.28 -6.95 6.79
CA ILE A 186 2.36 -6.54 5.72
C ILE A 186 3.13 -6.31 4.41
N LEU A 187 4.23 -5.55 4.45
CA LEU A 187 5.08 -5.26 3.29
C LEU A 187 5.62 -6.53 2.63
N ARG A 188 6.04 -7.51 3.44
CA ARG A 188 6.52 -8.79 2.94
C ARG A 188 5.40 -9.56 2.23
N PHE A 189 4.22 -9.65 2.84
CA PHE A 189 3.07 -10.28 2.19
C PHE A 189 2.74 -9.60 0.85
N ILE A 190 2.74 -8.26 0.82
CA ILE A 190 2.53 -7.49 -0.40
C ILE A 190 3.59 -7.84 -1.45
N CYS A 191 4.87 -7.86 -1.09
CA CYS A 191 5.97 -8.18 -1.99
C CYS A 191 5.85 -9.58 -2.61
N GLU A 192 5.52 -10.58 -1.78
CA GLU A 192 5.34 -11.97 -2.21
C GLU A 192 4.15 -12.16 -3.19
N HIS A 193 3.17 -11.27 -3.17
CA HIS A 193 1.93 -11.38 -3.97
C HIS A 193 1.73 -10.24 -4.99
N LYS A 194 2.71 -9.33 -5.14
CA LYS A 194 2.59 -8.08 -5.90
C LYS A 194 2.10 -8.26 -7.34
N ASP A 195 2.52 -9.34 -8.01
CA ASP A 195 2.23 -9.60 -9.42
C ASP A 195 0.74 -9.99 -9.64
N ARG A 196 0.02 -10.39 -8.58
CA ARG A 196 -1.44 -10.58 -8.61
C ARG A 196 -2.20 -9.29 -8.30
N PHE A 197 -1.57 -8.37 -7.57
CA PHE A 197 -2.18 -7.13 -7.12
C PHE A 197 -2.02 -5.99 -8.11
N HIS A 198 -1.03 -6.07 -9.01
CA HIS A 198 -0.76 -5.04 -9.97
C HIS A 198 -0.07 -5.58 -11.22
N ASN A 199 -0.51 -5.11 -12.38
CA ASN A 199 0.13 -5.31 -13.66
C ASN A 199 0.47 -3.94 -14.29
N PRO A 200 1.74 -3.51 -14.29
CA PRO A 200 2.16 -2.22 -14.84
C PRO A 200 1.79 -1.98 -16.31
N GLU A 201 1.64 -3.04 -17.11
CA GLU A 201 1.28 -2.91 -18.53
C GLU A 201 -0.22 -2.69 -18.74
N ALA A 202 -1.05 -3.22 -17.83
CA ALA A 202 -2.51 -3.24 -18.00
C ALA A 202 -3.22 -2.20 -17.13
N ASP A 203 -2.65 -1.82 -15.99
CA ASP A 203 -3.32 -1.01 -14.98
C ASP A 203 -3.12 0.50 -15.16
N TYR A 204 -2.37 0.93 -16.17
CA TYR A 204 -2.18 2.35 -16.52
C TYR A 204 -2.91 2.70 -17.83
N GLU A 205 -3.44 3.92 -17.90
CA GLU A 205 -4.05 4.53 -19.10
C GLU A 205 -3.51 5.93 -19.35
N ALA A 206 -3.67 6.44 -20.58
CA ALA A 206 -3.27 7.81 -20.88
C ALA A 206 -4.10 8.79 -20.05
N SER A 207 -3.49 9.89 -19.58
CA SER A 207 -4.28 10.95 -18.92
C SER A 207 -5.25 11.59 -19.91
N THR A 208 -6.41 12.05 -19.44
CA THR A 208 -7.41 12.78 -20.25
C THR A 208 -6.78 13.94 -21.04
N ASP A 209 -5.86 14.69 -20.44
CA ASP A 209 -5.14 15.80 -21.10
C ASP A 209 -4.32 15.35 -22.33
N GLN A 210 -3.92 14.08 -22.36
CA GLN A 210 -3.16 13.48 -23.45
C GLN A 210 -4.09 12.86 -24.51
N GLU A 211 -5.26 12.35 -24.11
CA GLU A 211 -6.30 11.90 -25.03
C GLU A 211 -6.91 13.05 -25.81
N ASP A 212 -7.27 14.14 -25.14
CA ASP A 212 -7.79 15.36 -25.77
C ASP A 212 -6.78 15.92 -26.79
N ALA A 213 -5.50 16.00 -26.42
CA ALA A 213 -4.43 16.45 -27.34
C ALA A 213 -4.19 15.50 -28.53
N ARG A 214 -4.51 14.20 -28.41
CA ARG A 214 -4.42 13.25 -29.53
C ARG A 214 -5.60 13.37 -30.47
N LEU A 215 -6.81 13.50 -29.93
CA LEU A 215 -8.02 13.73 -30.73
C LEU A 215 -7.92 15.04 -31.52
N ASP A 216 -7.46 16.11 -30.87
CA ASP A 216 -7.20 17.39 -31.54
C ASP A 216 -6.17 17.28 -32.68
N ALA A 217 -5.20 16.37 -32.59
CA ALA A 217 -4.20 16.15 -33.63
C ALA A 217 -4.72 15.30 -34.80
N GLU A 218 -5.61 14.34 -34.52
CA GLU A 218 -6.25 13.49 -35.53
C GLU A 218 -7.34 14.22 -36.33
N ASP A 219 -8.00 15.23 -35.74
CA ASP A 219 -9.01 16.08 -36.41
C ASP A 219 -8.40 17.17 -37.34
N ILE A 220 -7.06 17.31 -37.35
CA ILE A 220 -6.32 18.28 -38.18
C ILE A 220 -5.74 17.63 -39.47
N GLU A 221 -5.79 16.30 -39.61
CA GLU A 221 -5.43 15.57 -40.85
C GLU A 221 -6.62 15.31 -41.79
#